data_AF-A0AAN8V702-F1
#
_entry.id   AF-A0AAN8V702-F1
#
_cell.length_a   1.000
_cell.length_b   1.000
_cell.length_c   1.000
_cell.angle_alpha   90.00
_cell.angle_beta   90.00
_cell.angle_gamma   90.00
#
_symmetry.space_group_name_H-M   'P 1'
#
loop_
_entity.id
_entity.type
_entity.pdbx_description
1 polymer ?
#
loop_
_entity_poly.entity_id
_entity_poly.type
_entity_poly.pdbx_seq_one_letter_code
_entity_poly.pdbx_strand_id
1 'polypeptide(L)'
;MASENFVQPSIPHFDGHYAHWSMLMENFLRSKEYWQVVSNGILEAAAGAADAEVEALKLKDLKAKNYSFQAIDRSILETILCKMEAKAKDLRITRISSSNQILKEKERDVVDLIQVLTAQGQETSLILSAIVVTGWV
;
A
#
# COMPACT_ATOMS: atom_id res chain seq x y z
N MET A 1 16.58 6.73 51.00
CA MET A 1 16.84 6.54 49.57
C MET A 1 15.73 5.65 49.02
N ALA A 2 14.68 6.23 48.46
CA ALA A 2 13.64 5.44 47.80
C ALA A 2 14.22 4.96 46.47
N SER A 3 14.47 3.65 46.35
CA SER A 3 14.73 3.03 45.07
C SER A 3 13.44 3.17 44.26
N GLU A 4 13.41 4.10 43.30
CA GLU A 4 12.35 4.16 42.31
C GLU A 4 12.34 2.81 41.59
N ASN A 5 11.34 1.99 41.90
CA ASN A 5 11.16 0.67 41.33
C ASN A 5 10.65 0.88 39.89
N PHE A 6 11.55 1.26 38.98
CA PHE A 6 11.25 1.36 37.56
C PHE A 6 10.94 -0.04 37.05
N VAL A 7 9.64 -0.35 36.99
CA VAL A 7 9.15 -1.55 36.35
C VAL A 7 9.61 -1.50 34.90
N GLN A 8 10.34 -2.53 34.46
CA GLN A 8 10.74 -2.59 33.07
C GLN A 8 9.49 -2.58 32.19
N PRO A 9 9.42 -1.70 31.18
CA PRO A 9 8.28 -1.67 30.29
C PRO A 9 8.17 -3.02 29.58
N SER A 10 7.04 -3.69 29.78
CA SER A 10 6.68 -4.92 29.09
C SER A 10 6.32 -4.63 27.64
N ILE A 11 6.51 -5.63 26.77
CA ILE A 11 6.10 -5.52 25.37
C ILE A 11 4.57 -5.35 25.34
N PRO A 12 4.03 -4.26 24.77
CA PRO A 12 2.60 -4.04 24.73
C PRO A 12 1.95 -4.96 23.68
N HIS A 13 0.98 -5.77 24.10
CA HIS A 13 0.22 -6.62 23.18
C HIS A 13 -0.85 -5.82 22.44
N PHE A 14 -1.04 -6.14 21.17
CA PHE A 14 -2.06 -5.53 20.33
C PHE A 14 -3.43 -6.17 20.59
N ASP A 15 -4.41 -5.34 20.95
CA ASP A 15 -5.77 -5.75 21.32
C ASP A 15 -6.84 -5.28 20.32
N GLY A 16 -6.42 -4.69 19.20
CA GLY A 16 -7.32 -4.08 18.21
C GLY A 16 -7.34 -2.55 18.23
N HIS A 17 -6.87 -1.89 19.31
CA HIS A 17 -6.83 -0.42 19.40
C HIS A 17 -5.50 0.16 18.94
N TYR A 18 -5.35 0.33 17.62
CA TYR A 18 -4.08 0.75 17.00
C TYR A 18 -3.49 2.03 17.60
N ALA A 19 -4.30 3.08 17.78
CA ALA A 19 -3.81 4.36 18.30
C ALA A 19 -3.24 4.25 19.73
N HIS A 20 -3.87 3.44 20.59
CA HIS A 20 -3.38 3.22 21.95
C HIS A 20 -2.12 2.35 21.95
N TRP A 21 -2.16 1.24 21.21
CA TRP A 21 -1.02 0.33 21.08
C TRP A 21 0.21 1.02 20.49
N SER A 22 0.05 1.88 19.47
CA SER A 22 1.16 2.60 18.86
C SER A 22 1.86 3.54 19.83
N MET A 23 1.11 4.22 20.71
CA MET A 23 1.69 5.07 21.76
C MET A 23 2.53 4.26 22.75
N LEU A 24 2.03 3.08 23.17
CA LEU A 24 2.76 2.21 24.08
C LEU A 24 4.01 1.63 23.42
N MET A 25 3.89 1.18 22.16
CA MET A 25 5.01 0.62 21.40
C MET A 25 6.09 1.66 21.11
N GLU A 26 5.70 2.91 20.82
CA GLU A 26 6.65 4.02 20.66
C GLU A 26 7.45 4.26 21.94
N ASN A 27 6.78 4.39 23.09
CA ASN A 27 7.45 4.57 24.37
C ASN A 27 8.39 3.40 24.70
N PHE A 28 7.93 2.16 24.45
CA PHE A 28 8.75 0.97 24.63
C PHE A 28 10.02 1.02 23.76
N LEU A 29 9.89 1.31 22.46
CA LEU A 29 11.03 1.38 21.53
C LEU A 29 11.96 2.57 21.81
N ARG A 30 11.45 3.69 22.31
CA ARG A 30 12.26 4.83 22.78
C ARG A 30 13.08 4.45 24.01
N SER A 31 12.50 3.72 24.97
CA SER A 31 13.23 3.22 26.14
C SER A 31 14.35 2.22 25.80
N LYS A 32 14.29 1.60 24.60
CA LYS A 32 15.30 0.68 24.06
C LYS A 32 16.25 1.34 23.05
N GLU A 33 16.10 2.64 22.78
CA GLU A 33 16.87 3.41 21.78
C GLU A 33 16.75 2.87 20.33
N TYR A 34 15.64 2.20 20.01
CA TYR A 34 15.38 1.67 18.66
C TYR A 34 14.50 2.59 17.81
N TRP A 35 13.77 3.50 18.45
CA TRP A 35 12.79 4.36 17.77
C TRP A 35 13.36 5.17 16.59
N GLN A 36 14.59 5.69 16.72
CA GLN A 36 15.22 6.49 15.66
C GLN A 36 15.33 5.73 14.33
N VAL A 37 15.64 4.43 14.40
CA VAL A 37 15.76 3.58 13.20
C VAL A 37 14.39 3.26 12.59
N VAL A 38 13.35 3.16 13.42
CA VAL A 38 11.97 2.92 12.98
C VAL A 38 11.34 4.17 12.35
N SER A 39 11.60 5.34 12.92
CA SER A 39 11.06 6.63 12.47
C SER A 39 11.71 7.11 11.18
N ASN A 40 13.04 7.16 11.14
CA ASN A 40 13.78 7.76 10.02
C ASN A 40 14.20 6.71 8.98
N GLY A 41 14.10 5.43 9.33
CA GLY A 41 14.58 4.34 8.49
C GLY A 41 16.10 4.19 8.53
N ILE A 42 16.58 2.98 8.19
CA ILE A 42 18.02 2.65 8.20
C ILE A 42 18.78 3.54 7.21
N LEU A 43 18.22 3.82 6.04
CA LEU A 43 18.90 4.52 4.95
C LEU A 43 19.20 5.98 5.31
N GLU A 44 18.28 6.63 6.02
CA GLU A 44 18.47 8.00 6.51
C GLU A 44 19.39 8.03 7.73
N ALA A 45 19.25 7.07 8.64
CA ALA A 45 20.11 6.97 9.83
C ALA A 45 21.56 6.58 9.50
N ALA A 46 21.79 5.91 8.37
CA ALA A 46 23.10 5.47 7.90
C ALA A 46 23.84 6.50 7.02
N ALA A 47 23.25 7.68 6.77
CA ALA A 47 23.84 8.68 5.89
C ALA A 47 25.18 9.19 6.45
N GLY A 48 26.29 8.79 5.81
CA GLY A 48 27.66 9.14 6.25
C GLY A 48 28.22 8.27 7.38
N ALA A 49 27.51 7.21 7.78
CA ALA A 49 27.95 6.27 8.81
C ALA A 49 28.97 5.26 8.26
N ALA A 50 29.86 4.77 9.13
CA ALA A 50 30.77 3.68 8.78
C ALA A 50 30.02 2.34 8.70
N ASP A 51 30.54 1.36 7.96
CA ASP A 51 29.89 0.04 7.77
C ASP A 51 29.47 -0.63 9.08
N ALA A 52 30.31 -0.54 10.12
CA ALA A 52 30.02 -1.11 11.44
C ALA A 52 28.79 -0.45 12.12
N GLU A 53 28.59 0.84 11.89
CA GLU A 53 27.44 1.59 12.40
C GLU A 53 26.16 1.26 11.63
N VAL A 54 26.27 1.05 10.31
CA VAL A 54 25.17 0.54 9.49
C VAL A 54 24.70 -0.83 9.96
N GLU A 55 25.63 -1.75 10.27
CA GLU A 55 25.29 -3.06 10.84
C GLU A 55 24.63 -2.95 12.22
N ALA A 56 25.08 -2.01 13.06
CA ALA A 56 24.43 -1.74 14.35
C ALA A 56 23.00 -1.21 14.17
N LEU A 57 22.75 -0.33 13.19
CA LEU A 57 21.42 0.17 12.86
C LEU A 57 20.50 -0.95 12.34
N LYS A 58 21.01 -1.82 11.46
CA LYS A 58 20.28 -3.02 11.01
C LYS A 58 19.93 -3.92 12.18
N LEU A 59 20.83 -4.12 13.13
CA LEU A 59 20.55 -4.92 14.32
C LEU A 59 19.45 -4.29 15.19
N LYS A 60 19.45 -2.96 15.34
CA LYS A 60 18.38 -2.23 16.06
C LYS A 60 17.04 -2.36 15.35
N ASP A 61 17.00 -2.23 14.02
CA ASP A 61 15.80 -2.45 13.21
C ASP A 61 15.24 -3.87 13.38
N LEU A 62 16.10 -4.89 13.27
CA LEU A 62 15.70 -6.28 13.46
C LEU A 62 15.13 -6.54 14.85
N LYS A 63 15.72 -5.93 15.90
CA LYS A 63 15.18 -6.02 17.26
C LYS A 63 13.83 -5.34 17.39
N ALA A 64 13.66 -4.14 16.83
CA ALA A 64 12.37 -3.44 16.83
C ALA A 64 11.27 -4.26 16.15
N LYS A 65 11.56 -4.81 14.96
CA LYS A 65 10.65 -5.70 14.23
C LYS A 65 10.24 -6.92 15.05
N ASN A 66 11.22 -7.56 15.71
CA ASN A 66 10.95 -8.72 16.55
C ASN A 66 9.97 -8.38 17.69
N TYR A 67 10.14 -7.23 18.36
CA TYR A 67 9.18 -6.81 19.38
C TYR A 67 7.78 -6.55 18.83
N SER A 68 7.66 -5.93 17.65
CA SER A 68 6.37 -5.76 16.99
C SER A 68 5.71 -7.09 16.66
N PHE A 69 6.48 -8.11 16.26
CA PHE A 69 5.95 -9.45 16.01
C PHE A 69 5.53 -10.18 17.28
N GLN A 70 6.22 -9.97 18.40
CA GLN A 70 5.81 -10.53 19.70
C GLN A 70 4.57 -9.83 20.26
N ALA A 71 4.41 -8.55 19.95
CA ALA A 71 3.27 -7.76 20.37
C ALA A 71 1.97 -8.12 19.63
N ILE A 72 2.06 -8.64 18.41
CA ILE A 72 0.89 -8.90 17.56
C ILE A 72 0.66 -10.41 17.47
N ASP A 73 -0.51 -10.85 17.90
CA ASP A 73 -0.91 -12.25 17.77
C ASP A 73 -0.95 -12.68 16.30
N ARG A 74 -0.52 -13.91 16.06
CA ARG A 74 -0.47 -14.51 14.72
C ARG A 74 -1.82 -14.45 13.99
N SER A 75 -2.91 -14.72 14.70
CA SER A 75 -4.28 -14.68 14.14
C SER A 75 -4.67 -13.28 13.66
N ILE A 76 -4.23 -12.24 14.38
CA ILE A 76 -4.48 -10.85 14.01
C ILE A 76 -3.64 -10.47 12.79
N LEU A 77 -2.36 -10.86 12.76
CA LEU A 77 -1.49 -10.65 11.61
C LEU A 77 -2.06 -11.32 10.34
N GLU A 78 -2.48 -12.58 10.44
CA GLU A 78 -3.13 -13.31 9.34
C GLU A 78 -4.41 -12.61 8.87
N THR A 79 -5.21 -12.10 9.80
CA THR A 79 -6.43 -11.34 9.48
C THR A 79 -6.12 -10.06 8.70
N ILE A 80 -5.08 -9.31 9.09
CA ILE A 80 -4.65 -8.10 8.39
C ILE A 80 -4.19 -8.45 6.97
N LEU A 81 -3.36 -9.48 6.82
CA LEU A 81 -2.86 -9.93 5.51
C LEU A 81 -4.00 -10.36 4.59
N CYS A 82 -4.92 -11.19 5.06
CA CYS A 82 -6.09 -11.61 4.29
C CYS A 82 -6.96 -10.42 3.85
N LYS A 83 -7.20 -9.45 4.74
CA LYS A 83 -7.96 -8.23 4.40
C LYS A 83 -7.25 -7.37 3.36
N MET A 84 -5.92 -7.25 3.43
CA MET A 84 -5.13 -6.49 2.44
C MET A 84 -5.18 -7.15 1.06
N GLU A 85 -5.03 -8.47 0.98
CA GLU A 85 -5.15 -9.20 -0.29
C GLU A 85 -6.55 -9.10 -0.88
N ALA A 86 -7.59 -9.25 -0.06
CA ALA A 86 -8.97 -9.10 -0.50
C ALA A 86 -9.23 -7.72 -1.09
N LYS A 87 -8.77 -6.66 -0.40
CA LYS A 87 -8.89 -5.28 -0.88
C LYS A 87 -8.10 -5.04 -2.17
N ALA A 88 -6.91 -5.61 -2.30
CA ALA A 88 -6.11 -5.49 -3.53
C ALA A 88 -6.80 -6.17 -4.73
N LYS A 89 -7.40 -7.35 -4.52
CA LYS A 89 -8.19 -8.06 -5.54
C LYS A 89 -9.43 -7.26 -5.93
N ASP A 90 -10.15 -6.73 -4.97
CA ASP A 90 -11.36 -5.91 -5.19
C ASP A 90 -11.07 -4.63 -6.01
N LEU A 91 -10.00 -3.91 -5.66
CA LEU A 91 -9.53 -2.75 -6.43
C LEU A 91 -9.17 -3.11 -7.87
N ARG A 92 -8.54 -4.28 -8.09
CA ARG A 92 -8.20 -4.76 -9.43
C ARG A 92 -9.46 -5.09 -10.24
N ILE A 93 -10.42 -5.77 -9.64
CA ILE A 93 -11.71 -6.11 -10.28
C ILE A 93 -12.47 -4.84 -10.66
N THR A 94 -12.52 -3.86 -9.74
CA THR A 94 -13.17 -2.56 -9.99
C THR A 94 -12.51 -1.85 -11.17
N ARG A 95 -11.17 -1.78 -11.19
CA ARG A 95 -10.44 -1.15 -12.30
C ARG A 95 -10.74 -1.81 -13.65
N ILE A 96 -10.72 -3.14 -13.70
CA ILE A 96 -11.04 -3.90 -14.93
C ILE A 96 -12.47 -3.61 -15.38
N SER A 97 -13.42 -3.59 -14.44
CA SER A 97 -14.83 -3.32 -14.74
C SER A 97 -15.03 -1.93 -15.32
N SER A 98 -14.39 -0.90 -14.74
CA SER A 98 -14.39 0.46 -15.28
C SER A 98 -13.76 0.55 -16.68
N SER A 99 -12.63 -0.10 -16.92
CA SER A 99 -12.01 -0.15 -18.26
C SER A 99 -12.92 -0.81 -19.30
N ASN A 100 -13.57 -1.91 -18.93
CA ASN A 100 -14.51 -2.59 -19.82
C ASN A 100 -15.76 -1.75 -20.10
N GLN A 101 -16.22 -0.95 -19.13
CA GLN A 101 -17.33 -0.01 -19.36
C GLN A 101 -16.95 1.09 -20.35
N ILE A 102 -15.74 1.66 -20.22
CA ILE A 102 -15.22 2.68 -21.15
C ILE A 102 -15.07 2.09 -22.56
N LEU A 103 -14.57 0.86 -22.69
CA LEU A 103 -14.47 0.18 -23.98
C LEU A 103 -15.85 0.03 -24.62
N LYS A 104 -16.85 -0.47 -23.87
CA LYS A 104 -18.22 -0.61 -24.36
C LYS A 104 -18.86 0.72 -24.77
N GLU A 105 -18.56 1.80 -24.05
CA GLU A 105 -19.06 3.13 -24.40
C GLU A 105 -18.46 3.60 -25.73
N LYS A 106 -17.14 3.46 -25.89
CA LYS A 106 -16.47 3.75 -27.16
C LYS A 106 -16.96 2.88 -28.33
N GLU A 107 -17.25 1.60 -28.10
CA GLU A 107 -17.83 0.71 -29.12
C GLU A 107 -19.19 1.22 -29.59
N ARG A 108 -20.04 1.69 -28.67
CA ARG A 108 -21.34 2.29 -29.01
C ARG A 108 -21.18 3.56 -29.84
N ASP A 109 -20.29 4.46 -29.44
CA ASP A 109 -20.04 5.71 -30.17
C ASP A 109 -19.61 5.44 -31.62
N VAL A 110 -18.76 4.43 -31.85
CA VAL A 110 -18.33 4.03 -33.19
C VAL A 110 -19.51 3.47 -34.00
N VAL A 111 -20.35 2.62 -33.39
CA VAL A 111 -21.54 2.09 -34.06
C VAL A 111 -22.51 3.20 -34.46
N ASP A 112 -22.76 4.16 -33.56
CA ASP A 112 -23.64 5.31 -33.82
C ASP A 112 -23.08 6.18 -34.95
N LEU A 113 -21.76 6.45 -34.96
CA LEU A 113 -21.10 7.18 -36.03
C LEU A 113 -21.26 6.49 -37.40
N ILE A 114 -21.08 5.17 -37.46
CA ILE A 114 -21.26 4.38 -38.68
C ILE A 114 -22.69 4.48 -39.19
N GLN A 115 -23.69 4.38 -38.30
CA GLN A 115 -25.09 4.50 -38.67
C GLN A 115 -25.42 5.87 -39.25
N VAL A 116 -24.91 6.96 -38.65
CA VAL A 116 -25.10 8.33 -39.12
C VAL A 116 -24.48 8.53 -40.51
N LEU A 117 -23.23 8.13 -40.71
CA LEU A 117 -22.55 8.30 -42.01
C LEU A 117 -23.22 7.48 -43.12
N THR A 118 -23.70 6.27 -42.78
CA THR A 118 -24.47 5.43 -43.70
C THR A 118 -25.80 6.07 -44.09
N ALA A 119 -26.52 6.66 -43.13
CA ALA A 119 -27.77 7.38 -43.38
C ALA A 119 -27.56 8.64 -44.26
N GLN A 120 -26.37 9.25 -44.20
CA GLN A 120 -25.98 10.37 -45.04
C GLN A 120 -25.51 9.96 -46.46
N GLY A 121 -25.48 8.67 -46.79
CA GLY A 121 -25.05 8.17 -48.10
C GLY A 121 -23.56 8.35 -48.39
N GLN A 122 -22.73 8.47 -47.35
CA GLN A 122 -21.27 8.59 -47.50
C GLN A 122 -20.66 7.33 -48.13
N GLU A 123 -19.65 7.51 -48.98
CA GLU A 123 -18.90 6.41 -49.57
C GLU A 123 -18.16 5.60 -48.50
N THR A 124 -18.05 4.29 -48.70
CA THR A 124 -17.41 3.36 -47.75
C THR A 124 -15.95 3.72 -47.46
N SER A 125 -15.24 4.37 -48.40
CA SER A 125 -13.86 4.82 -48.22
C SER A 125 -13.73 5.92 -47.15
N LEU A 126 -14.74 6.81 -47.04
CA LEU A 126 -14.79 7.91 -46.07
C LEU A 126 -15.23 7.43 -44.68
N ILE A 127 -16.09 6.40 -44.64
CA ILE A 127 -16.48 5.75 -43.38
C ILE A 127 -15.26 5.06 -42.73
N LEU A 128 -14.46 4.37 -43.53
CA LEU A 128 -13.25 3.68 -43.06
C LEU A 128 -12.18 4.66 -42.57
N SER A 129 -11.99 5.81 -43.24
CA SER A 129 -11.05 6.82 -42.77
C SER A 129 -11.49 7.48 -41.46
N ALA A 130 -12.79 7.70 -41.26
CA ALA A 130 -13.33 8.21 -40.00
C ALA A 130 -13.08 7.25 -38.81
N ILE A 131 -13.21 5.93 -39.01
CA ILE A 131 -12.91 4.92 -37.99
C ILE A 131 -11.42 4.96 -37.57
N VAL A 132 -10.51 5.07 -38.55
CA VAL A 132 -9.06 5.20 -38.28
C VAL A 132 -8.75 6.47 -37.48
N VAL A 133 -9.39 7.59 -37.80
CA VAL A 133 -9.21 8.87 -37.08
C VAL A 133 -9.68 8.79 -35.62
N THR A 134 -10.69 7.95 -35.31
CA THR A 134 -11.12 7.69 -33.93
C THR A 134 -10.21 6.74 -33.13
N GLY A 135 -9.13 6.23 -33.75
CA GLY A 135 -8.08 5.46 -33.08
C GLY A 135 -8.43 4.01 -32.76
N TRP A 136 -9.32 3.41 -33.56
CA TRP A 136 -9.81 2.03 -33.39
C TRP A 136 -9.10 0.98 -34.29
N VAL A 137 -8.09 1.39 -35.09
CA VAL A 137 -7.22 0.53 -35.93
C VAL A 137 -5.76 0.74 -35.56
#